data_AF-A0A3P8S823-F1
#
_entry.id   AF-A0A3P8S823-F1
#
_cell.length_a   1.000
_cell.length_b   1.000
_cell.length_c   1.000
_cell.angle_alpha   90.00
_cell.angle_beta   90.00
_cell.angle_gamma   90.00
#
_symmetry.space_group_name_H-M   'P 1'
#
loop_
_entity.id
_entity.type
_entity.pdbx_description
1 polymer ?
#
loop_
_entity_poly.entity_id
_entity_poly.type
_entity_poly.pdbx_seq_one_letter_code
_entity_poly.pdbx_strand_id
1 'polypeptide(L)'
;DLLQYLERSEEQLRRHQDLTSAMLQNIQRPRPDHCYAPEHSRDQDLTSAMLQNIQRMDENSNTLVGLMGCTVYNISSVLLIYMRDLGFTWAAISRMLSVNNRTLYDHRLQLGLVDYGNFTNISDDDLDRLIAEVLSQTPGSGETYVTGSLRGRGIRVQRWRVRERLRIADPVGRALRGRRAIQRRVYNNSVPNQVWHVDTNHKLNPWGFVFHGGIDGYSRCITYLRCCTDNRASTALQLFQGAVDLFGLPHHVRGDAGRENVDIARFMIENRGANRGSFMVGRSVHNQRIERLWGELNRVVSAYFKDLFIFMENVAVLDSTDPVHIRALHHVYLPRINRSIDEFTSQWNHHSLRTMESNSPLQLWTVGMLWLHEDQTLNHKQQDWTTLLHFNQCSFSRNSLCLNNLFIMCTVVLQHQELFSKYYCYV
;
A
#
# COMPACT_ATOMS: atom_id res chain seq x y z
N ASP A 1 -51.04 3.08 6.06
CA ASP A 1 -49.72 3.56 5.58
C ASP A 1 -48.55 2.73 6.11
N LEU A 2 -48.27 2.70 7.41
CA LEU A 2 -47.16 1.89 7.99
C LEU A 2 -47.30 0.37 7.76
N LEU A 3 -48.51 -0.17 7.90
CA LEU A 3 -48.79 -1.58 7.61
C LEU A 3 -48.63 -1.92 6.12
N GLN A 4 -49.06 -1.03 5.22
CA GLN A 4 -48.85 -1.20 3.78
C GLN A 4 -47.38 -1.10 3.38
N TYR A 5 -46.58 -0.31 4.11
CA TYR A 5 -45.13 -0.22 3.91
C TYR A 5 -44.43 -1.51 4.37
N LEU A 6 -44.84 -2.08 5.50
CA LEU A 6 -44.32 -3.34 6.03
C LEU A 6 -44.70 -4.54 5.15
N GLU A 7 -45.94 -4.60 4.66
CA GLU A 7 -46.37 -5.64 3.72
C GLU A 7 -45.61 -5.58 2.39
N ARG A 8 -45.34 -4.38 1.86
CA ARG A 8 -44.50 -4.20 0.66
C ARG A 8 -43.04 -4.58 0.89
N SER A 9 -42.51 -4.33 2.10
CA SER A 9 -41.15 -4.69 2.49
C SER A 9 -40.99 -6.22 2.62
N GLU A 10 -41.96 -6.92 3.21
CA GLU A 10 -41.94 -8.39 3.28
C GLU A 10 -42.08 -9.03 1.89
N GLU A 11 -42.93 -8.46 1.02
CA GLU A 11 -43.10 -8.95 -0.33
C GLU A 11 -41.83 -8.76 -1.18
N GLN A 12 -41.10 -7.65 -0.99
CA GLN A 12 -39.80 -7.43 -1.61
C GLN A 12 -38.73 -8.39 -1.09
N LEU A 13 -38.72 -8.71 0.21
CA LEU A 13 -37.77 -9.65 0.80
C LEU A 13 -38.00 -11.08 0.28
N ARG A 14 -39.27 -11.51 0.14
CA ARG A 14 -39.62 -12.81 -0.46
C ARG A 14 -39.21 -12.89 -1.93
N ARG A 15 -39.47 -11.84 -2.72
CA ARG A 15 -39.00 -11.75 -4.11
C ARG A 15 -37.47 -11.81 -4.21
N HIS A 16 -36.75 -11.27 -3.22
CA HIS A 16 -35.28 -11.32 -3.19
C HIS A 16 -34.73 -12.72 -2.86
N GLN A 17 -35.40 -13.45 -1.95
CA GLN A 17 -35.09 -14.85 -1.62
C GLN A 17 -35.40 -15.81 -2.79
N ASP A 18 -36.46 -15.55 -3.53
CA ASP A 18 -36.81 -16.31 -4.74
C ASP A 18 -35.82 -16.04 -5.88
N LEU A 19 -35.38 -14.79 -6.06
CA LEU A 19 -34.36 -14.40 -7.05
C LEU A 19 -32.97 -14.99 -6.73
N THR A 20 -32.57 -15.01 -5.45
CA THR A 20 -31.30 -15.63 -5.03
C THR A 20 -31.34 -17.15 -5.15
N SER A 21 -32.48 -17.79 -4.85
CA SER A 21 -32.69 -19.22 -5.06
C SER A 21 -32.71 -19.60 -6.55
N ALA A 22 -33.33 -18.78 -7.40
CA ALA A 22 -33.34 -18.95 -8.85
C ALA A 22 -31.95 -18.69 -9.48
N MET A 23 -31.17 -17.76 -8.93
CA MET A 23 -29.77 -17.53 -9.34
C MET A 23 -28.86 -18.70 -8.96
N LEU A 24 -29.01 -19.26 -7.74
CA LEU A 24 -28.26 -20.44 -7.30
C LEU A 24 -28.59 -21.69 -8.14
N GLN A 25 -29.86 -21.88 -8.52
CA GLN A 25 -30.25 -22.95 -9.44
C GLN A 25 -29.74 -22.73 -10.88
N ASN A 26 -29.57 -21.49 -11.33
CA ASN A 26 -29.01 -21.16 -12.64
C ASN A 26 -27.48 -21.31 -12.71
N ILE A 27 -26.78 -21.28 -11.57
CA ILE A 27 -25.34 -21.54 -11.46
C ILE A 27 -25.05 -23.05 -11.51
N GLN A 28 -26.02 -23.90 -11.13
CA GLN A 28 -25.88 -25.36 -11.12
C GLN A 28 -26.39 -26.08 -12.38
N ARG A 29 -26.91 -25.34 -13.39
CA ARG A 29 -27.26 -25.94 -14.69
C ARG A 29 -26.04 -25.95 -15.62
N PRO A 30 -25.64 -27.10 -16.16
CA PRO A 30 -24.66 -27.11 -17.26
C PRO A 30 -25.31 -26.38 -18.45
N ARG A 31 -24.68 -25.32 -18.94
CA ARG A 31 -25.15 -24.62 -20.16
C ARG A 31 -24.56 -25.27 -21.41
N PRO A 32 -25.29 -25.23 -22.54
CA PRO A 32 -25.10 -26.11 -23.68
C PRO A 32 -23.92 -25.67 -24.55
N ASP A 33 -23.26 -26.66 -25.15
CA ASP A 33 -22.26 -26.49 -26.20
C ASP A 33 -22.84 -25.72 -27.39
N HIS A 34 -22.34 -24.50 -27.63
CA HIS A 34 -22.37 -23.91 -28.95
C HIS A 34 -21.09 -23.12 -29.25
N CYS A 35 -20.40 -23.63 -30.26
CA CYS A 35 -19.13 -23.22 -30.80
C CYS A 35 -19.19 -21.83 -31.43
N TYR A 36 -18.17 -21.00 -31.17
CA TYR A 36 -17.59 -20.09 -32.16
C TYR A 36 -16.09 -20.03 -31.92
N ALA A 37 -15.32 -20.43 -32.94
CA ALA A 37 -13.89 -20.67 -32.90
C ALA A 37 -13.07 -19.36 -32.82
N PRO A 38 -12.04 -19.28 -31.95
CA PRO A 38 -10.92 -18.38 -32.12
C PRO A 38 -9.74 -19.11 -32.74
N GLU A 39 -9.12 -18.50 -33.75
CA GLU A 39 -7.82 -18.89 -34.31
C GLU A 39 -6.74 -18.85 -33.21
N HIS A 40 -6.58 -19.96 -32.49
CA HIS A 40 -5.53 -20.23 -31.52
C HIS A 40 -4.65 -21.35 -32.06
N SER A 41 -3.39 -21.05 -32.38
CA SER A 41 -2.41 -22.12 -32.71
C SER A 41 -0.96 -21.82 -32.32
N ARG A 42 -0.69 -20.84 -31.43
CA ARG A 42 0.68 -20.62 -30.92
C ARG A 42 0.80 -20.44 -29.41
N ASP A 43 -0.13 -19.73 -28.75
CA ASP A 43 -0.03 -19.47 -27.31
C ASP A 43 -0.57 -20.58 -26.40
N GLN A 44 -1.55 -21.37 -26.88
CA GLN A 44 -2.08 -22.53 -26.14
C GLN A 44 -1.11 -23.72 -26.13
N ASP A 45 -0.26 -23.84 -27.15
CA ASP A 45 0.77 -24.89 -27.22
C ASP A 45 1.90 -24.64 -26.21
N LEU A 46 2.25 -23.38 -25.95
CA LEU A 46 3.27 -23.01 -24.96
C LEU A 46 2.81 -23.29 -23.53
N THR A 47 1.57 -22.93 -23.18
CA THR A 47 1.03 -23.16 -21.82
C THR A 47 0.77 -24.64 -21.52
N SER A 48 0.29 -25.39 -22.52
CA SER A 48 0.07 -26.84 -22.39
C SER A 48 1.39 -27.63 -22.32
N ALA A 49 2.42 -27.23 -23.10
CA ALA A 49 3.76 -27.79 -23.01
C ALA A 49 4.46 -27.43 -21.69
N MET A 50 4.22 -26.22 -21.16
CA MET A 50 4.74 -25.78 -19.85
C MET A 50 4.16 -26.60 -18.70
N LEU A 51 2.85 -26.87 -18.69
CA LEU A 51 2.20 -27.67 -17.65
C LEU A 51 2.63 -29.14 -17.69
N GLN A 52 2.78 -29.72 -18.88
CA GLN A 52 3.30 -31.08 -19.04
C GLN A 52 4.78 -31.21 -18.62
N ASN A 53 5.59 -30.16 -18.81
CA ASN A 53 6.97 -30.16 -18.34
C ASN A 53 7.06 -30.00 -16.82
N ILE A 54 6.20 -29.18 -16.21
CA ILE A 54 6.13 -29.02 -14.74
C ILE A 54 5.67 -30.33 -14.06
N GLN A 55 4.66 -31.02 -14.61
CA GLN A 55 4.19 -32.30 -14.07
C GLN A 55 5.22 -33.43 -14.20
N ARG A 56 6.06 -33.44 -15.25
CA ARG A 56 7.17 -34.41 -15.39
C ARG A 56 8.34 -34.16 -14.45
N MET A 57 8.46 -32.97 -13.83
CA MET A 57 9.56 -32.69 -12.89
C MET A 57 9.31 -33.23 -11.47
N ASP A 58 8.07 -33.61 -11.13
CA ASP A 58 7.71 -34.09 -9.79
C ASP A 58 7.94 -35.61 -9.62
N GLU A 59 8.03 -36.37 -10.72
CA GLU A 59 8.24 -37.83 -10.68
C GLU A 59 9.71 -38.26 -10.59
N ASN A 60 10.67 -37.35 -10.83
CA ASN A 60 12.11 -37.62 -10.70
C ASN A 60 12.68 -36.85 -9.51
N SER A 61 12.51 -37.41 -8.31
CA SER A 61 13.18 -36.93 -7.11
C SER A 61 14.67 -36.68 -7.37
N ASN A 62 15.12 -35.46 -7.09
CA ASN A 62 16.42 -34.85 -7.45
C ASN A 62 17.67 -35.50 -6.81
N THR A 63 17.72 -36.81 -6.60
CA THR A 63 18.91 -37.48 -6.05
C THR A 63 18.99 -38.93 -6.50
N LEU A 64 19.85 -39.23 -7.46
CA LEU A 64 20.30 -40.61 -7.72
C LEU A 64 21.53 -40.88 -6.86
N VAL A 65 21.44 -41.87 -5.98
CA VAL A 65 22.57 -42.35 -5.16
C VAL A 65 23.50 -43.13 -6.08
N GLY A 66 24.58 -42.50 -6.53
CA GLY A 66 25.68 -43.18 -7.21
C GLY A 66 26.50 -44.01 -6.23
N LEU A 67 26.91 -45.21 -6.65
CA LEU A 67 27.88 -46.03 -5.91
C LEU A 67 29.20 -45.24 -5.82
N MET A 68 29.59 -44.92 -4.58
CA MET A 68 30.74 -44.11 -4.15
C MET A 68 30.60 -42.59 -4.29
N GLY A 69 30.04 -41.96 -3.25
CA GLY A 69 30.46 -40.63 -2.76
C GLY A 69 30.16 -39.39 -3.60
N CYS A 70 29.59 -39.51 -4.80
CA CYS A 70 29.25 -38.37 -5.65
C CYS A 70 27.73 -38.26 -5.85
N THR A 71 27.11 -37.22 -5.28
CA THR A 71 25.73 -36.87 -5.59
C THR A 71 25.67 -36.27 -6.99
N VAL A 72 25.12 -37.03 -7.96
CA VAL A 72 24.87 -36.54 -9.31
C VAL A 72 23.48 -35.92 -9.33
N TYR A 73 23.40 -34.60 -9.49
CA TYR A 73 22.14 -33.89 -9.68
C TYR A 73 21.66 -34.11 -11.11
N ASN A 74 20.48 -34.69 -11.30
CA ASN A 74 19.87 -34.87 -12.63
C ASN A 74 18.99 -33.65 -12.97
N ILE A 75 19.62 -32.53 -13.31
CA ILE A 75 18.91 -31.31 -13.69
C ILE A 75 18.72 -31.32 -15.21
N SER A 76 17.48 -31.25 -15.68
CA SER A 76 17.22 -31.21 -17.13
C SER A 76 17.86 -29.98 -17.78
N SER A 77 18.56 -30.17 -18.91
CA SER A 77 19.10 -29.07 -19.73
C SER A 77 17.99 -28.12 -20.21
N VAL A 78 16.81 -28.67 -20.50
CA VAL A 78 15.61 -27.91 -20.91
C VAL A 78 15.17 -26.95 -19.81
N LEU A 79 15.19 -27.40 -18.54
CA LEU A 79 14.84 -26.54 -17.41
C LEU A 79 15.84 -25.38 -17.26
N LEU A 80 17.14 -25.67 -17.36
CA LEU A 80 18.18 -24.65 -17.22
C LEU A 80 18.12 -23.61 -18.34
N ILE A 81 17.87 -24.05 -19.58
CA ILE A 81 17.63 -23.20 -20.75
C ILE A 81 16.40 -22.32 -20.51
N TYR A 82 15.28 -22.92 -20.15
CA TYR A 82 14.03 -22.21 -19.90
C TYR A 82 14.15 -21.16 -18.80
N MET A 83 14.72 -21.52 -17.64
CA MET A 83 14.95 -20.56 -16.56
C MET A 83 15.91 -19.44 -16.99
N ARG A 84 16.87 -19.76 -17.85
CA ARG A 84 17.80 -18.75 -18.36
C ARG A 84 17.12 -17.77 -19.31
N ASP A 85 16.22 -18.25 -20.17
CA ASP A 85 15.43 -17.46 -21.11
C ASP A 85 14.41 -16.57 -20.42
N LEU A 86 13.84 -17.03 -19.30
CA LEU A 86 13.04 -16.18 -18.40
C LEU A 86 13.86 -15.04 -17.74
N GLY A 87 15.19 -15.07 -17.89
CA GLY A 87 16.08 -14.00 -17.44
C GLY A 87 16.66 -14.20 -16.04
N PHE A 88 16.47 -15.37 -15.41
CA PHE A 88 17.10 -15.66 -14.12
C PHE A 88 18.63 -15.69 -14.23
N THR A 89 19.31 -15.18 -13.19
CA THR A 89 20.78 -15.30 -13.08
C THR A 89 21.15 -16.73 -12.69
N TRP A 90 22.35 -17.20 -13.05
CA TRP A 90 22.81 -18.52 -12.62
C TRP A 90 22.84 -18.66 -11.09
N ALA A 91 23.13 -17.57 -10.37
CA ALA A 91 23.03 -17.52 -8.90
C ALA A 91 21.57 -17.57 -8.38
N ALA A 92 20.60 -17.04 -9.13
CA ALA A 92 19.18 -17.20 -8.78
C ALA A 92 18.72 -18.64 -9.04
N ILE A 93 19.10 -19.23 -10.19
CA ILE A 93 18.81 -20.62 -10.54
C ILE A 93 19.41 -21.57 -9.49
N SER A 94 20.67 -21.36 -9.09
CA SER A 94 21.33 -22.12 -8.01
C SER A 94 20.53 -22.07 -6.70
N ARG A 95 20.03 -20.90 -6.30
CA ARG A 95 19.19 -20.75 -5.09
C ARG A 95 17.84 -21.44 -5.23
N MET A 96 17.19 -21.30 -6.39
CA MET A 96 15.87 -21.89 -6.65
C MET A 96 15.91 -23.42 -6.73
N LEU A 97 17.00 -23.99 -7.25
CA LEU A 97 17.21 -25.43 -7.32
C LEU A 97 17.91 -25.98 -6.06
N SER A 98 18.23 -25.13 -5.08
CA SER A 98 18.98 -25.49 -3.87
C SER A 98 20.30 -26.22 -4.15
N VAL A 99 20.98 -25.86 -5.24
CA VAL A 99 22.26 -26.46 -5.68
C VAL A 99 23.37 -25.45 -5.54
N ASN A 100 24.56 -25.87 -5.10
CA ASN A 100 25.72 -24.99 -5.00
C ASN A 100 26.10 -24.41 -6.38
N ASN A 101 26.49 -23.13 -6.44
CA ASN A 101 26.93 -22.47 -7.68
C ASN A 101 28.03 -23.24 -8.42
N ARG A 102 28.96 -23.86 -7.70
CA ARG A 102 30.04 -24.66 -8.31
C ARG A 102 29.48 -25.92 -8.97
N THR A 103 28.61 -26.64 -8.28
CA THR A 103 27.94 -27.83 -8.81
C THR A 103 27.09 -27.51 -10.04
N LEU A 104 26.34 -26.40 -10.01
CA LEU A 104 25.58 -25.93 -11.16
C LEU A 104 26.49 -25.54 -12.34
N TYR A 105 27.65 -24.96 -12.07
CA TYR A 105 28.64 -24.64 -13.10
C TYR A 105 29.23 -25.90 -13.75
N ASP A 106 29.67 -26.87 -12.94
CA ASP A 106 30.25 -28.12 -13.45
C ASP A 106 29.19 -28.92 -14.24
N HIS A 107 27.94 -28.93 -13.80
CA HIS A 107 26.83 -29.54 -14.52
C HIS A 107 26.51 -28.82 -15.85
N ARG A 108 26.56 -27.49 -15.88
CA ARG A 108 26.46 -26.73 -17.14
C ARG A 108 27.61 -27.01 -18.10
N LEU A 109 28.82 -27.25 -17.58
CA LEU A 109 29.97 -27.64 -18.39
C LEU A 109 29.72 -28.97 -19.09
N GLN A 110 29.20 -29.96 -18.37
CA GLN A 110 28.82 -31.26 -18.93
C GLN A 110 27.73 -31.13 -20.01
N LEU A 111 26.78 -30.21 -19.84
CA LEU A 111 25.70 -29.95 -20.79
C LEU A 111 26.07 -29.00 -21.94
N GLY A 112 27.29 -28.45 -21.97
CA GLY A 112 27.69 -27.44 -22.97
C GLY A 112 26.98 -26.09 -22.82
N LEU A 113 26.42 -25.77 -21.65
CA LEU A 113 25.64 -24.55 -21.36
C LEU A 113 26.46 -23.44 -20.67
N VAL A 114 27.78 -23.49 -20.75
CA VAL A 114 28.64 -22.49 -20.10
C VAL A 114 28.44 -21.10 -20.72
N ASP A 115 28.31 -21.05 -22.04
CA ASP A 115 28.11 -19.79 -22.77
C ASP A 115 26.63 -19.41 -22.95
N TYR A 116 25.72 -20.29 -22.51
CA TYR A 116 24.29 -20.09 -22.71
C TYR A 116 23.73 -18.91 -21.90
N GLY A 117 22.98 -18.04 -22.58
CA GLY A 117 22.43 -16.82 -22.00
C GLY A 117 23.49 -15.78 -21.60
N ASN A 118 24.68 -15.82 -22.21
CA ASN A 118 25.60 -14.68 -22.23
C ASN A 118 25.01 -13.52 -23.04
N PHE A 119 25.71 -12.39 -23.07
CA PHE A 119 25.28 -11.26 -23.88
C PHE A 119 25.40 -11.61 -25.38
N THR A 120 24.36 -11.28 -26.14
CA THR A 120 24.33 -11.47 -27.59
C THR A 120 25.40 -10.60 -28.24
N ASN A 121 26.19 -11.19 -29.14
CA ASN A 121 27.14 -10.45 -29.95
C ASN A 121 26.42 -9.69 -31.08
N ILE A 122 25.81 -8.56 -30.73
CA ILE A 122 25.12 -7.66 -31.65
C ILE A 122 25.99 -6.42 -31.91
N SER A 123 25.99 -5.90 -33.14
CA SER A 123 26.67 -4.63 -33.46
C SER A 123 25.92 -3.43 -32.89
N ASP A 124 26.60 -2.30 -32.72
CA ASP A 124 25.93 -1.06 -32.26
C ASP A 124 24.94 -0.50 -33.29
N ASP A 125 25.13 -0.78 -34.59
CA ASP A 125 24.23 -0.35 -35.66
C ASP A 125 22.95 -1.20 -35.70
N ASP A 126 23.08 -2.51 -35.51
CA ASP A 126 21.92 -3.41 -35.39
C ASP A 126 21.13 -3.09 -34.11
N LEU A 127 21.82 -2.84 -33.00
CA LEU A 127 21.20 -2.47 -31.74
C LEU A 127 20.42 -1.15 -31.86
N ASP A 128 20.97 -0.15 -32.54
CA ASP A 128 20.28 1.11 -32.80
C ASP A 128 19.03 0.92 -33.65
N ARG A 129 19.13 0.13 -34.72
CA ARG A 129 17.96 -0.20 -35.56
C ARG A 129 16.84 -0.84 -34.74
N LEU A 130 17.18 -1.81 -33.88
CA LEU A 130 16.18 -2.45 -33.00
C LEU A 130 15.59 -1.47 -31.97
N ILE A 131 16.42 -0.61 -31.38
CA ILE A 131 15.93 0.41 -30.43
C ILE A 131 14.99 1.39 -31.14
N ALA A 132 15.35 1.85 -32.34
CA ALA A 132 14.50 2.72 -33.14
C ALA A 132 13.17 2.05 -33.52
N GLU A 133 13.20 0.77 -33.89
CA GLU A 133 12.00 -0.01 -34.16
C GLU A 133 11.08 -0.10 -32.92
N VAL A 134 11.64 -0.42 -31.75
CA VAL A 134 10.89 -0.45 -30.48
C VAL A 134 10.27 0.91 -30.15
N LEU A 135 11.05 1.98 -30.32
CA LEU A 135 10.57 3.34 -30.06
C LEU A 135 9.53 3.82 -31.07
N SER A 136 9.57 3.34 -32.32
CA SER A 136 8.54 3.67 -33.32
C SER A 136 7.16 3.15 -32.92
N GLN A 137 7.11 1.99 -32.27
CA GLN A 137 5.88 1.38 -31.77
C GLN A 137 5.53 1.89 -30.36
N THR A 138 6.54 2.13 -29.53
CA THR A 138 6.38 2.53 -28.12
C THR A 138 7.28 3.73 -27.78
N PRO A 139 6.94 4.96 -28.23
CA PRO A 139 7.81 6.13 -28.10
C PRO A 139 8.16 6.52 -26.66
N GLY A 140 7.34 6.09 -25.69
CA GLY A 140 7.55 6.32 -24.26
C GLY A 140 8.54 5.36 -23.59
N SER A 141 8.97 4.30 -24.27
CA SER A 141 9.76 3.22 -23.67
C SER A 141 11.12 3.69 -23.17
N GLY A 142 11.30 3.67 -21.85
CA GLY A 142 12.60 3.90 -21.21
C GLY A 142 13.50 2.66 -21.23
N GLU A 143 14.69 2.78 -20.63
CA GLU A 143 15.72 1.72 -20.56
C GLU A 143 15.14 0.35 -20.18
N THR A 144 14.26 0.29 -19.18
CA THR A 144 13.65 -0.96 -18.70
C THR A 144 12.79 -1.64 -19.77
N TYR A 145 11.93 -0.89 -20.44
CA TYR A 145 11.01 -1.42 -21.46
C TYR A 145 11.76 -1.80 -22.74
N VAL A 146 12.74 -1.00 -23.16
CA VAL A 146 13.61 -1.33 -24.28
C VAL A 146 14.40 -2.62 -23.99
N THR A 147 14.95 -2.76 -22.77
CA THR A 147 15.62 -3.99 -22.35
C THR A 147 14.66 -5.18 -22.34
N GLY A 148 13.42 -4.99 -21.89
CA GLY A 148 12.38 -6.01 -21.92
C GLY A 148 12.03 -6.46 -23.34
N SER A 149 11.88 -5.52 -24.28
CA SER A 149 11.61 -5.81 -25.68
C SER A 149 12.76 -6.58 -26.34
N LEU A 150 14.02 -6.20 -26.06
CA LEU A 150 15.18 -6.95 -26.57
C LEU A 150 15.19 -8.38 -26.01
N ARG A 151 14.92 -8.54 -24.72
CA ARG A 151 14.83 -9.88 -24.09
C ARG A 151 13.72 -10.74 -24.67
N GLY A 152 12.55 -10.18 -24.93
CA GLY A 152 11.44 -10.88 -25.58
C GLY A 152 11.78 -11.35 -27.01
N ARG A 153 12.75 -10.70 -27.66
CA ARG A 153 13.31 -11.10 -28.96
C ARG A 153 14.50 -12.06 -28.84
N GLY A 154 14.81 -12.56 -27.64
CA GLY A 154 15.99 -13.41 -27.37
C GLY A 154 17.33 -12.66 -27.37
N ILE A 155 17.31 -11.33 -27.37
CA ILE A 155 18.50 -10.49 -27.47
C ILE A 155 18.86 -9.95 -26.10
N ARG A 156 20.05 -10.33 -25.61
CA ARG A 156 20.51 -9.97 -24.27
C ARG A 156 21.70 -9.04 -24.36
N VAL A 157 21.50 -7.78 -24.00
CA VAL A 157 22.54 -6.73 -24.07
C VAL A 157 22.88 -6.22 -22.68
N GLN A 158 24.11 -5.75 -22.49
CA GLN A 158 24.53 -5.11 -21.25
C GLN A 158 23.70 -3.86 -20.99
N ARG A 159 23.26 -3.67 -19.75
CA ARG A 159 22.43 -2.54 -19.33
C ARG A 159 23.05 -1.18 -19.68
N TRP A 160 24.37 -1.04 -19.51
CA TRP A 160 25.08 0.20 -19.84
C TRP A 160 25.05 0.51 -21.34
N ARG A 161 25.16 -0.53 -22.19
CA ARG A 161 25.18 -0.40 -23.64
C ARG A 161 23.80 0.00 -24.18
N VAL A 162 22.73 -0.64 -23.70
CA VAL A 162 21.35 -0.20 -24.00
C VAL A 162 21.13 1.26 -23.58
N ARG A 163 21.62 1.65 -22.40
CA ARG A 163 21.52 3.04 -21.93
C ARG A 163 22.30 4.00 -22.80
N GLU A 164 23.49 3.65 -23.25
CA GLU A 164 24.29 4.51 -24.12
C GLU A 164 23.63 4.68 -25.49
N ARG A 165 23.27 3.58 -26.15
CA ARG A 165 22.62 3.60 -27.47
C ARG A 165 21.27 4.31 -27.44
N LEU A 166 20.45 4.07 -26.41
CA LEU A 166 19.18 4.80 -26.20
C LEU A 166 19.40 6.31 -25.95
N ARG A 167 20.57 6.74 -25.45
CA ARG A 167 20.89 8.17 -25.30
C ARG A 167 21.08 8.83 -26.65
N ILE A 168 21.69 8.10 -27.59
CA ILE A 168 21.98 8.56 -28.94
C ILE A 168 20.71 8.52 -29.79
N ALA A 169 19.93 7.43 -29.69
CA ALA A 169 18.71 7.23 -30.45
C ALA A 169 17.52 8.10 -30.00
N ASP A 170 17.39 8.39 -28.70
CA ASP A 170 16.29 9.19 -28.16
C ASP A 170 16.75 10.23 -27.12
N PRO A 171 17.52 11.26 -27.55
CA PRO A 171 17.99 12.31 -26.65
C PRO A 171 16.82 13.16 -26.12
N VAL A 172 15.77 13.39 -26.93
CA VAL A 172 14.61 14.20 -26.59
C VAL A 172 13.69 13.47 -25.61
N GLY A 173 13.27 12.24 -25.91
CA GLY A 173 12.43 11.45 -25.03
C GLY A 173 13.12 11.13 -23.71
N ARG A 174 14.46 10.97 -23.70
CA ARG A 174 15.23 10.93 -22.45
C ARG A 174 15.12 12.23 -21.65
N ALA A 175 15.31 13.38 -22.28
CA ALA A 175 15.19 14.67 -21.60
C ALA A 175 13.78 14.90 -21.05
N LEU A 176 12.74 14.52 -21.81
CA LEU A 176 11.34 14.58 -21.37
C LEU A 176 11.05 13.64 -20.20
N ARG A 177 11.58 12.41 -20.21
CA ARG A 177 11.48 11.46 -19.09
C ARG A 177 12.25 11.96 -17.85
N GLY A 178 13.43 12.56 -18.05
CA GLY A 178 14.21 13.19 -16.98
C GLY A 178 13.50 14.39 -16.35
N ARG A 179 12.83 15.22 -17.14
CA ARG A 179 11.98 16.33 -16.65
C ARG A 179 10.77 15.84 -15.85
N ARG A 180 10.23 14.67 -16.18
CA ARG A 180 9.12 14.02 -15.45
C ARG A 180 9.58 13.23 -14.23
N ALA A 181 10.87 12.95 -14.07
CA ALA A 181 11.37 12.31 -12.87
C ALA A 181 11.18 13.26 -11.69
N ILE A 182 10.28 12.89 -10.77
CA ILE A 182 10.01 13.67 -9.55
C ILE A 182 11.34 13.87 -8.83
N GLN A 183 11.81 15.13 -8.77
CA GLN A 183 12.96 15.46 -7.92
C GLN A 183 12.54 15.25 -6.46
N ARG A 184 13.00 14.14 -5.88
CA ARG A 184 12.86 13.87 -4.45
C ARG A 184 13.75 14.88 -3.71
N ARG A 185 13.11 15.89 -3.12
CA ARG A 185 13.80 16.81 -2.21
C ARG A 185 14.22 16.03 -0.97
N VAL A 186 15.46 16.24 -0.51
CA VAL A 186 15.90 15.71 0.78
C VAL A 186 15.16 16.48 1.87
N TYR A 187 14.18 15.83 2.49
CA TYR A 187 13.50 16.38 3.64
C TYR A 187 14.45 16.28 4.85
N ASN A 188 14.88 17.41 5.39
CA ASN A 188 15.79 17.46 6.54
C ASN A 188 15.10 18.15 7.73
N ASN A 189 14.83 17.37 8.78
CA ASN A 189 14.62 17.84 10.14
C ASN A 189 15.64 17.08 10.99
N SER A 190 16.28 17.77 11.92
CA SER A 190 17.41 17.18 12.67
C SER A 190 16.97 16.54 13.98
N VAL A 191 15.85 16.97 14.55
CA VAL A 191 15.38 16.56 15.88
C VAL A 191 13.85 16.42 15.95
N PRO A 192 13.31 15.57 16.84
CA PRO A 192 11.88 15.55 17.13
C PRO A 192 11.38 16.92 17.60
N ASN A 193 10.08 17.18 17.43
CA ASN A 193 9.45 18.44 17.82
C ASN A 193 9.96 19.71 17.11
N GLN A 194 10.85 19.58 16.13
CA GLN A 194 11.28 20.72 15.35
C GLN A 194 10.15 21.25 14.45
N VAL A 195 9.51 20.35 13.68
CA VAL A 195 8.39 20.71 12.80
C VAL A 195 7.35 19.60 12.83
N TRP A 196 6.13 19.93 13.24
CA TRP A 196 4.97 19.07 13.01
C TRP A 196 4.29 19.44 11.71
N HIS A 197 3.79 18.43 11.00
CA HIS A 197 3.03 18.55 9.77
C HIS A 197 1.58 18.26 10.11
N VAL A 198 0.71 19.26 9.93
CA VAL A 198 -0.73 19.15 10.19
C VAL A 198 -1.50 19.33 8.91
N ASP A 199 -2.62 18.62 8.78
CA ASP A 199 -3.47 18.60 7.59
C ASP A 199 -4.80 17.90 7.88
N THR A 200 -5.74 18.03 6.95
CA THR A 200 -7.00 17.29 6.97
C THR A 200 -7.17 16.45 5.71
N ASN A 201 -7.78 15.28 5.86
CA ASN A 201 -8.04 14.36 4.75
C ASN A 201 -9.54 14.13 4.58
N HIS A 202 -10.00 14.37 3.35
CA HIS A 202 -11.40 14.39 2.93
C HIS A 202 -11.85 13.13 2.18
N LYS A 203 -11.14 12.00 2.29
CA LYS A 203 -11.44 10.79 1.50
C LYS A 203 -12.85 10.24 1.75
N LEU A 204 -13.41 10.45 2.94
CA LEU A 204 -14.77 10.05 3.34
C LEU A 204 -15.73 11.24 3.47
N ASN A 205 -15.37 12.40 2.90
CA ASN A 205 -16.19 13.61 2.95
C ASN A 205 -17.60 13.45 2.33
N PRO A 206 -17.84 12.61 1.30
CA PRO A 206 -19.21 12.37 0.82
C PRO A 206 -20.19 11.88 1.89
N TRP A 207 -19.70 11.24 2.95
CA TRP A 207 -20.51 10.78 4.08
C TRP A 207 -20.32 11.65 5.34
N GLY A 208 -19.72 12.83 5.20
CA GLY A 208 -19.53 13.79 6.28
C GLY A 208 -18.44 13.40 7.28
N PHE A 209 -17.49 12.54 6.91
CA PHE A 209 -16.33 12.21 7.75
C PHE A 209 -15.07 12.93 7.25
N VAL A 210 -14.33 13.53 8.18
CA VAL A 210 -13.06 14.21 7.93
C VAL A 210 -12.00 13.68 8.89
N PHE A 211 -10.81 13.36 8.39
CA PHE A 211 -9.69 12.98 9.23
C PHE A 211 -8.82 14.22 9.53
N HIS A 212 -8.50 14.42 10.80
CA HIS A 212 -7.56 15.43 11.29
C HIS A 212 -6.29 14.72 11.73
N GLY A 213 -5.13 15.19 11.29
CA GLY A 213 -3.86 14.52 11.57
C GLY A 213 -2.70 15.46 11.84
N GLY A 214 -1.78 15.00 12.68
CA GLY A 214 -0.50 15.61 12.96
C GLY A 214 0.61 14.56 12.97
N ILE A 215 1.74 14.85 12.31
CA ILE A 215 2.90 13.97 12.27
C ILE A 215 4.19 14.74 12.49
N ASP A 216 5.09 14.19 13.31
CA ASP A 216 6.40 14.76 13.54
C ASP A 216 7.31 14.59 12.31
N GLY A 217 7.95 15.69 11.94
CA GLY A 217 8.78 15.78 10.75
C GLY A 217 10.14 15.10 10.87
N TYR A 218 10.62 14.74 12.05
CA TYR A 218 11.86 13.96 12.21
C TYR A 218 11.54 12.47 12.32
N SER A 219 10.84 12.11 13.39
CA SER A 219 10.59 10.74 13.83
C SER A 219 9.55 10.00 12.98
N ARG A 220 8.69 10.73 12.23
CA ARG A 220 7.46 10.18 11.61
C ARG A 220 6.39 9.75 12.62
N CYS A 221 6.56 10.08 13.91
CA CYS A 221 5.57 9.73 14.91
C CYS A 221 4.26 10.49 14.63
N ILE A 222 3.15 9.77 14.56
CA ILE A 222 1.82 10.39 14.55
C ILE A 222 1.59 10.96 15.94
N THR A 223 1.40 12.28 16.01
CA THR A 223 1.17 12.99 17.28
C THR A 223 -0.32 13.04 17.62
N TYR A 224 -1.17 13.18 16.61
CA TYR A 224 -2.61 12.90 16.72
C TYR A 224 -3.17 12.45 15.37
N LEU A 225 -4.20 11.63 15.41
CA LEU A 225 -4.98 11.24 14.25
C LEU A 225 -6.39 10.88 14.69
N ARG A 226 -7.41 11.60 14.19
CA ARG A 226 -8.81 11.38 14.55
C ARG A 226 -9.76 11.61 13.39
N CYS A 227 -10.83 10.83 13.35
CA CYS A 227 -11.96 11.10 12.47
C CYS A 227 -13.03 11.89 13.22
N CYS A 228 -13.49 12.96 12.59
CA CYS A 228 -14.53 13.85 13.08
C CYS A 228 -15.62 14.00 12.00
N THR A 229 -16.76 14.56 12.41
CA THR A 229 -17.90 14.86 11.51
C THR A 229 -17.93 16.32 11.05
N ASP A 230 -16.88 17.07 11.36
CA ASP A 230 -16.72 18.48 11.01
C ASP A 230 -15.25 18.82 10.70
N ASN A 231 -15.06 19.94 10.01
CA ASN A 231 -13.75 20.49 9.68
C ASN A 231 -13.51 21.86 10.34
N ARG A 232 -13.98 22.04 11.58
CA ARG A 232 -13.86 23.33 12.28
C ARG A 232 -12.44 23.54 12.81
N ALA A 233 -11.99 24.79 12.78
CA ALA A 233 -10.69 25.16 13.32
C ALA A 233 -10.56 24.90 14.83
N SER A 234 -11.65 25.06 15.57
CA SER A 234 -11.71 24.72 17.00
C SER A 234 -11.46 23.23 17.27
N THR A 235 -11.99 22.36 16.41
CA THR A 235 -11.82 20.90 16.52
C THR A 235 -10.37 20.51 16.24
N ALA A 236 -9.78 21.05 15.17
CA ALA A 236 -8.37 20.86 14.85
C ALA A 236 -7.45 21.35 15.98
N LEU A 237 -7.74 22.53 16.56
CA LEU A 237 -7.00 23.05 17.70
C LEU A 237 -7.12 22.16 18.94
N GLN A 238 -8.31 21.66 19.27
CA GLN A 238 -8.50 20.78 20.43
C GLN A 238 -7.68 19.50 20.32
N LEU A 239 -7.68 18.87 19.14
CA LEU A 239 -6.87 17.69 18.87
C LEU A 239 -5.37 18.00 18.94
N PHE A 240 -4.96 19.14 18.39
CA PHE A 240 -3.58 19.61 18.46
C PHE A 240 -3.12 19.84 19.90
N GLN A 241 -3.92 20.49 20.74
CA GLN A 241 -3.60 20.73 22.15
C GLN A 241 -3.47 19.42 22.92
N GLY A 242 -4.39 18.45 22.72
CA GLY A 242 -4.26 17.14 23.33
C GLY A 242 -2.96 16.41 22.93
N ALA A 243 -2.48 16.62 21.70
CA ALA A 243 -1.18 16.12 21.28
C ALA A 243 -0.01 16.87 21.93
N VAL A 244 -0.12 18.19 22.09
CA VAL A 244 0.88 19.02 22.78
C VAL A 244 1.04 18.59 24.24
N ASP A 245 -0.04 18.21 24.92
CA ASP A 245 0.02 17.73 26.30
C ASP A 245 0.83 16.42 26.43
N LEU A 246 0.81 15.57 25.40
CA LEU A 246 1.51 14.27 25.39
C LEU A 246 2.94 14.36 24.85
N PHE A 247 3.12 15.07 23.74
CA PHE A 247 4.36 15.10 22.97
C PHE A 247 5.16 16.39 23.19
N GLY A 248 4.62 17.37 23.92
CA GLY A 248 5.19 18.69 24.07
C GLY A 248 4.90 19.59 22.87
N LEU A 249 5.04 20.90 23.08
CA LEU A 249 4.80 21.91 22.07
C LEU A 249 5.89 21.85 20.99
N PRO A 250 5.60 21.74 19.69
CA PRO A 250 6.64 21.82 18.65
C PRO A 250 7.24 23.23 18.54
N HIS A 251 8.42 23.35 17.92
CA HIS A 251 9.02 24.64 17.58
C HIS A 251 8.30 25.33 16.43
N HIS A 252 7.92 24.55 15.42
CA HIS A 252 7.20 25.02 14.24
C HIS A 252 6.09 24.03 13.88
N VAL A 253 5.00 24.56 13.32
CA VAL A 253 3.99 23.75 12.66
C VAL A 253 3.98 24.11 11.18
N ARG A 254 3.86 23.12 10.31
CA ARG A 254 3.62 23.30 8.88
C ARG A 254 2.21 22.80 8.58
N GLY A 255 1.45 23.64 7.89
CA GLY A 255 0.15 23.30 7.35
C GLY A 255 -0.08 24.06 6.05
N ASP A 256 -1.24 23.84 5.46
CA ASP A 256 -1.68 24.62 4.32
C ASP A 256 -2.28 25.98 4.77
N ALA A 257 -2.83 26.72 3.82
CA ALA A 257 -3.52 27.99 4.10
C ALA A 257 -5.02 27.77 4.44
N GLY A 258 -5.40 26.57 4.87
CA GLY A 258 -6.77 26.19 5.14
C GLY A 258 -7.36 26.92 6.35
N ARG A 259 -8.68 27.15 6.32
CA ARG A 259 -9.39 27.83 7.42
C ARG A 259 -9.41 26.97 8.68
N GLU A 260 -9.37 25.66 8.52
CA GLU A 260 -9.32 24.66 9.59
C GLU A 260 -8.03 24.74 10.42
N ASN A 261 -6.95 25.29 9.88
CA ASN A 261 -5.66 25.38 10.58
C ASN A 261 -5.42 26.75 11.26
N VAL A 262 -6.35 27.71 11.11
CA VAL A 262 -6.18 29.09 11.59
C VAL A 262 -6.01 29.17 13.11
N ASP A 263 -6.77 28.38 13.86
CA ASP A 263 -6.70 28.40 15.32
C ASP A 263 -5.41 27.75 15.84
N ILE A 264 -4.89 26.72 15.16
CA ILE A 264 -3.55 26.16 15.42
C ILE A 264 -2.47 27.21 15.15
N ALA A 265 -2.58 27.93 14.04
CA ALA A 265 -1.63 28.99 13.70
C ALA A 265 -1.62 30.09 14.76
N ARG A 266 -2.79 30.54 15.22
CA ARG A 266 -2.91 31.54 16.30
C ARG A 266 -2.28 31.03 17.59
N PHE A 267 -2.62 29.81 18.02
CA PHE A 267 -2.07 29.18 19.21
C PHE A 267 -0.53 29.08 19.17
N MET A 268 0.04 28.71 18.02
CA MET A 268 1.49 28.62 17.86
C MET A 268 2.18 29.99 17.91
N ILE A 269 1.57 31.03 17.34
CA ILE A 269 2.09 32.41 17.40
C ILE A 269 2.08 32.92 18.85
N GLU A 270 1.02 32.66 19.60
CA GLU A 270 0.88 33.04 21.01
C GLU A 270 1.94 32.36 21.90
N ASN A 271 2.20 31.07 21.69
CA ASN A 271 3.09 30.29 22.56
C ASN A 271 4.58 30.29 22.15
N ARG A 272 4.89 30.44 20.85
CA ARG A 272 6.28 30.44 20.34
C ARG A 272 6.79 31.82 19.91
N GLY A 273 5.89 32.78 19.74
CA GLY A 273 6.18 34.15 19.31
C GLY A 273 5.88 34.40 17.83
N ALA A 274 5.62 35.66 17.48
CA ALA A 274 5.41 36.11 16.10
C ALA A 274 6.72 36.17 15.29
N ASN A 275 6.62 36.22 13.96
CA ASN A 275 7.72 36.50 13.01
C ASN A 275 8.94 35.54 13.00
N ARG A 276 8.84 34.37 13.64
CA ARG A 276 9.89 33.33 13.60
C ARG A 276 9.54 32.09 12.78
N GLY A 277 8.39 32.12 12.09
CA GLY A 277 7.85 30.96 11.38
C GLY A 277 7.21 29.91 12.29
N SER A 278 6.59 30.31 13.41
CA SER A 278 5.90 29.40 14.36
C SER A 278 4.83 28.55 13.66
N PHE A 279 4.14 29.13 12.67
CA PHE A 279 3.32 28.41 11.71
C PHE A 279 3.81 28.73 10.29
N MET A 280 4.14 27.70 9.52
CA MET A 280 4.64 27.78 8.16
C MET A 280 3.56 27.35 7.18
N VAL A 281 2.94 28.34 6.53
CA VAL A 281 2.00 28.09 5.44
C VAL A 281 2.77 27.65 4.21
N GLY A 282 2.44 26.48 3.66
CA GLY A 282 3.06 25.96 2.44
C GLY A 282 2.04 25.27 1.52
N ARG A 283 2.41 25.08 0.25
CA ARG A 283 1.62 24.21 -0.65
C ARG A 283 1.70 22.76 -0.16
N SER A 284 0.65 21.95 -0.37
CA SER A 284 0.59 20.52 -0.02
C SER A 284 1.84 19.71 -0.41
N VAL A 285 2.47 20.03 -1.55
CA VAL A 285 3.74 19.41 -2.00
C VAL A 285 4.94 19.59 -1.04
N HIS A 286 4.82 20.48 -0.04
CA HIS A 286 5.80 20.70 1.03
C HIS A 286 5.42 19.98 2.32
N ASN A 287 4.18 19.49 2.45
CA ASN A 287 3.64 18.74 3.58
C ASN A 287 3.84 17.22 3.39
N GLN A 288 5.00 16.82 2.88
CA GLN A 288 5.22 15.47 2.34
C GLN A 288 5.04 14.35 3.38
N ARG A 289 5.23 14.65 4.66
CA ARG A 289 5.18 13.66 5.74
C ARG A 289 3.75 13.25 6.06
N ILE A 290 2.85 14.22 6.14
CA ILE A 290 1.44 13.93 6.34
C ILE A 290 0.78 13.38 5.07
N GLU A 291 1.20 13.82 3.89
CA GLU A 291 0.75 13.22 2.62
C GLU A 291 1.12 11.74 2.50
N ARG A 292 2.33 11.35 2.95
CA ARG A 292 2.74 9.95 3.00
C ARG A 292 1.87 9.15 3.97
N LEU A 293 1.55 9.72 5.13
CA LEU A 293 0.66 9.15 6.13
C LEU A 293 -0.75 8.96 5.54
N TRP A 294 -1.30 9.97 4.85
CA TRP A 294 -2.58 9.89 4.17
C TRP A 294 -2.64 8.77 3.13
N GLY A 295 -1.55 8.57 2.38
CA GLY A 295 -1.44 7.45 1.45
C GLY A 295 -1.68 6.10 2.13
N GLU A 296 -1.09 5.86 3.30
CA GLU A 296 -1.30 4.60 4.04
C GLU A 296 -2.65 4.56 4.76
N LEU A 297 -3.09 5.64 5.42
CA LEU A 297 -4.40 5.67 6.07
C LEU A 297 -5.51 5.36 5.07
N ASN A 298 -5.43 5.94 3.87
CA ASN A 298 -6.41 5.71 2.82
C ASN A 298 -6.40 4.26 2.33
N ARG A 299 -5.23 3.62 2.25
CA ARG A 299 -5.09 2.23 1.83
C ARG A 299 -5.59 1.25 2.90
N VAL A 300 -5.26 1.49 4.17
CA VAL A 300 -5.48 0.54 5.27
C VAL A 300 -6.85 0.72 5.92
N VAL A 301 -7.30 1.97 6.09
CA VAL A 301 -8.52 2.29 6.84
C VAL A 301 -9.61 2.81 5.91
N SER A 302 -9.36 3.92 5.19
CA SER A 302 -10.43 4.61 4.47
C SER A 302 -11.01 3.78 3.33
N ALA A 303 -10.22 2.96 2.64
CA ALA A 303 -10.68 2.11 1.54
C ALA A 303 -11.81 1.17 1.98
N TYR A 304 -11.64 0.49 3.12
CA TYR A 304 -12.64 -0.42 3.66
C TYR A 304 -13.98 0.27 3.92
N PHE A 305 -13.98 1.39 4.65
CA PHE A 305 -15.22 2.11 4.96
C PHE A 305 -15.84 2.75 3.73
N LYS A 306 -15.02 3.24 2.79
CA LYS A 306 -15.49 3.78 1.52
C LYS A 306 -16.26 2.72 0.73
N ASP A 307 -15.68 1.54 0.56
CA ASP A 307 -16.30 0.46 -0.22
C ASP A 307 -17.57 -0.04 0.47
N LEU A 308 -17.57 -0.11 1.80
CA LEU A 308 -18.76 -0.43 2.59
C LEU A 308 -19.90 0.59 2.40
N PHE A 309 -19.61 1.89 2.46
CA PHE A 309 -20.64 2.92 2.29
C PHE A 309 -21.18 2.98 0.87
N ILE A 310 -20.31 2.81 -0.14
CA ILE A 310 -20.73 2.67 -1.54
C ILE A 310 -21.65 1.46 -1.71
N PHE A 311 -21.31 0.32 -1.09
CA PHE A 311 -22.16 -0.86 -1.10
C PHE A 311 -23.53 -0.56 -0.47
N MET A 312 -23.58 0.09 0.70
CA MET A 312 -24.82 0.47 1.37
C MET A 312 -25.69 1.41 0.52
N GLU A 313 -25.08 2.32 -0.24
CA GLU A 313 -25.79 3.19 -1.19
C GLU A 313 -26.36 2.37 -2.37
N ASN A 314 -25.58 1.44 -2.92
CA ASN A 314 -26.01 0.59 -4.05
C ASN A 314 -27.21 -0.31 -3.69
N VAL A 315 -27.30 -0.77 -2.44
CA VAL A 315 -28.44 -1.56 -1.95
C VAL A 315 -29.57 -0.70 -1.35
N ALA A 316 -29.50 0.63 -1.51
CA ALA A 316 -30.48 1.60 -1.01
C ALA A 316 -30.72 1.59 0.51
N VAL A 317 -29.73 1.11 1.28
CA VAL A 317 -29.75 1.11 2.75
C VAL A 317 -29.18 2.42 3.31
N LEU A 318 -28.33 3.10 2.54
CA LEU A 318 -27.77 4.42 2.84
C LEU A 318 -28.17 5.40 1.73
N ASP A 319 -28.55 6.61 2.12
CA ASP A 319 -28.73 7.74 1.21
C ASP A 319 -27.87 8.87 1.77
N SER A 320 -26.81 9.24 1.07
CA SER A 320 -25.90 10.30 1.50
C SER A 320 -26.50 11.70 1.42
N THR A 321 -27.65 11.85 0.74
CA THR A 321 -28.39 13.10 0.66
C THR A 321 -29.40 13.26 1.80
N ASP A 322 -29.79 12.18 2.47
CA ASP A 322 -30.70 12.21 3.62
C ASP A 322 -29.93 12.49 4.94
N PRO A 323 -30.20 13.62 5.62
CA PRO A 323 -29.58 13.95 6.90
C PRO A 323 -29.84 12.93 8.02
N VAL A 324 -30.97 12.21 8.00
CA VAL A 324 -31.28 11.16 8.98
C VAL A 324 -30.36 9.95 8.77
N HIS A 325 -30.18 9.55 7.51
CA HIS A 325 -29.28 8.46 7.15
C HIS A 325 -27.83 8.80 7.52
N ILE A 326 -27.36 10.00 7.20
CA ILE A 326 -26.01 10.46 7.58
C ILE A 326 -25.84 10.49 9.11
N ARG A 327 -26.81 10.98 9.88
CA ARG A 327 -26.74 10.95 11.35
C ARG A 327 -26.67 9.53 11.90
N ALA A 328 -27.47 8.61 11.36
CA ALA A 328 -27.42 7.20 11.75
C ALA A 328 -26.06 6.58 11.41
N LEU A 329 -25.53 6.89 10.22
CA LEU A 329 -24.21 6.45 9.78
C LEU A 329 -23.11 6.97 10.72
N HIS A 330 -23.14 8.26 11.08
CA HIS A 330 -22.19 8.86 12.03
C HIS A 330 -22.25 8.17 13.39
N HIS A 331 -23.45 7.95 13.93
CA HIS A 331 -23.61 7.30 15.23
C HIS A 331 -23.02 5.88 15.24
N VAL A 332 -23.22 5.11 14.16
CA VAL A 332 -22.74 3.73 14.06
C VAL A 332 -21.24 3.69 13.74
N TYR A 333 -20.79 4.44 12.74
CA TYR A 333 -19.47 4.25 12.15
C TYR A 333 -18.39 5.19 12.67
N LEU A 334 -18.70 6.38 13.20
CA LEU A 334 -17.68 7.24 13.80
C LEU A 334 -16.84 6.53 14.89
N PRO A 335 -17.43 5.81 15.87
CA PRO A 335 -16.64 5.07 16.86
C PRO A 335 -15.89 3.88 16.24
N ARG A 336 -16.42 3.25 15.19
CA ARG A 336 -15.77 2.10 14.51
C ARG A 336 -14.56 2.54 13.68
N ILE A 337 -14.68 3.65 12.97
CA ILE A 337 -13.60 4.30 12.23
C ILE A 337 -12.53 4.74 13.21
N ASN A 338 -12.88 5.42 14.31
CA ASN A 338 -11.89 5.85 15.30
C ASN A 338 -11.15 4.68 15.97
N ARG A 339 -11.81 3.55 16.26
CA ARG A 339 -11.09 2.33 16.70
C ARG A 339 -10.08 1.82 15.67
N SER A 340 -10.42 1.88 14.39
CA SER A 340 -9.52 1.48 13.30
C SER A 340 -8.34 2.45 13.17
N ILE A 341 -8.57 3.75 13.41
CA ILE A 341 -7.52 4.77 13.47
C ILE A 341 -6.61 4.56 14.66
N ASP A 342 -7.15 4.23 15.83
CA ASP A 342 -6.35 3.95 17.04
C ASP A 342 -5.39 2.80 16.80
N GLU A 343 -5.89 1.70 16.24
CA GLU A 343 -5.08 0.55 15.85
C GLU A 343 -4.04 0.93 14.78
N PHE A 344 -4.45 1.65 13.73
CA PHE A 344 -3.54 2.12 12.69
C PHE A 344 -2.44 3.03 13.25
N THR A 345 -2.76 3.91 14.21
CA THR A 345 -1.81 4.81 14.87
C THR A 345 -0.80 4.00 15.68
N SER A 346 -1.26 2.97 16.41
CA SER A 346 -0.39 2.05 17.13
C SER A 346 0.56 1.32 16.17
N GLN A 347 0.03 0.72 15.10
CA GLN A 347 0.83 0.03 14.08
C GLN A 347 1.84 0.97 13.44
N TRP A 348 1.42 2.18 13.08
CA TRP A 348 2.31 3.17 12.48
C TRP A 348 3.42 3.58 13.46
N ASN A 349 3.12 3.88 14.71
CA ASN A 349 4.14 4.36 15.63
C ASN A 349 5.15 3.28 16.04
N HIS A 350 4.82 1.99 15.88
CA HIS A 350 5.68 0.86 16.26
C HIS A 350 6.33 0.12 15.07
N HIS A 351 5.94 0.36 13.82
CA HIS A 351 6.57 -0.34 12.68
C HIS A 351 7.98 0.17 12.35
N SER A 352 8.86 -0.73 11.97
CA SER A 352 10.23 -0.39 11.56
C SER A 352 10.29 0.38 10.24
N LEU A 353 11.02 1.50 10.23
CA LEU A 353 11.30 2.28 9.04
C LEU A 353 12.64 1.90 8.44
N ARG A 354 12.64 1.18 7.31
CA ARG A 354 13.87 0.74 6.62
C ARG A 354 14.86 1.87 6.32
N THR A 355 14.35 3.07 6.03
CA THR A 355 15.19 4.25 5.71
C THR A 355 15.77 4.93 6.96
N MET A 356 15.37 4.51 8.15
CA MET A 356 15.78 5.06 9.44
C MET A 356 16.40 3.94 10.30
N GLU A 357 17.28 3.13 9.70
CA GLU A 357 17.97 2.03 10.37
C GLU A 357 17.03 0.99 10.99
N SER A 358 15.81 0.87 10.45
CA SER A 358 14.74 -0.02 10.95
C SER A 358 14.20 0.33 12.34
N ASN A 359 14.50 1.53 12.84
CA ASN A 359 13.84 2.06 14.04
C ASN A 359 12.38 2.41 13.73
N SER A 360 11.51 2.20 14.72
CA SER A 360 10.13 2.66 14.67
C SER A 360 10.02 4.17 14.91
N PRO A 361 8.92 4.81 14.45
CA PRO A 361 8.71 6.23 14.72
C PRO A 361 8.79 6.60 16.21
N LEU A 362 8.24 5.76 17.09
CA LEU A 362 8.29 6.03 18.52
C LEU A 362 9.70 5.83 19.10
N GLN A 363 10.48 4.87 18.61
CA GLN A 363 11.90 4.75 18.99
C GLN A 363 12.70 5.98 18.56
N LEU A 364 12.52 6.46 17.32
CA LEU A 364 13.17 7.67 16.83
C LEU A 364 12.78 8.91 17.65
N TRP A 365 11.50 9.00 18.01
CA TRP A 365 11.00 10.04 18.90
C TRP A 365 11.69 10.00 20.26
N THR A 366 11.62 8.86 20.95
CA THR A 366 12.15 8.70 22.32
C THR A 366 13.64 8.96 22.36
N VAL A 367 14.39 8.33 21.45
CA VAL A 367 15.84 8.53 21.36
C VAL A 367 16.13 10.00 21.08
N GLY A 368 15.52 10.59 20.06
CA GLY A 368 15.77 12.00 19.72
C GLY A 368 15.42 12.99 20.84
N MET A 369 14.39 12.72 21.63
CA MET A 369 14.05 13.55 22.80
C MET A 369 15.07 13.39 23.94
N LEU A 370 15.64 12.20 24.15
CA LEU A 370 16.70 11.98 25.14
C LEU A 370 17.98 12.75 24.77
N TRP A 371 18.40 12.71 23.50
CA TRP A 371 19.56 13.49 23.03
C TRP A 371 19.35 15.00 23.21
N LEU A 372 18.14 15.50 22.98
CA LEU A 372 17.80 16.91 23.25
C LEU A 372 17.91 17.26 24.73
N HIS A 373 17.50 16.36 25.62
CA HIS A 373 17.63 16.57 27.06
C HIS A 373 19.09 16.53 27.53
N GLU A 374 19.92 15.63 27.02
CA GLU A 374 21.35 15.62 27.36
C GLU A 374 22.03 16.95 26.96
N ASP A 375 21.72 17.48 25.77
CA ASP A 375 22.24 18.77 25.31
C ASP A 375 21.66 19.95 26.12
N GLN A 376 20.44 19.80 26.66
CA GLN A 376 19.78 20.77 27.54
C GLN A 376 20.08 20.59 29.04
N THR A 377 20.68 19.50 29.50
CA THR A 377 21.03 19.30 30.92
C THR A 377 22.16 20.22 31.41
N LEU A 378 22.69 21.07 30.53
CA LEU A 378 23.43 22.28 30.90
C LEU A 378 22.52 23.47 31.30
N ASN A 379 21.18 23.36 31.21
CA ASN A 379 20.18 24.32 31.69
C ASN A 379 18.79 23.66 31.92
N HIS A 380 18.47 23.41 33.19
CA HIS A 380 17.26 22.78 33.77
C HIS A 380 15.88 23.06 33.12
N LYS A 381 15.10 22.00 32.86
CA LYS A 381 13.71 21.76 33.36
C LYS A 381 13.27 20.31 33.00
N GLN A 382 12.70 19.61 33.99
CA GLN A 382 12.42 18.17 33.95
C GLN A 382 11.04 17.90 33.34
N GLN A 383 10.97 17.09 32.28
CA GLN A 383 9.72 16.65 31.64
C GLN A 383 9.34 15.26 32.20
N ASP A 384 8.07 15.07 32.57
CA ASP A 384 7.58 13.86 33.24
C ASP A 384 7.29 12.74 32.22
N TRP A 385 8.02 11.63 32.31
CA TRP A 385 7.95 10.50 31.38
C TRP A 385 6.83 9.50 31.71
N THR A 386 6.11 9.69 32.81
CA THR A 386 5.12 8.72 33.32
C THR A 386 3.82 8.64 32.49
N THR A 387 3.51 9.65 31.68
CA THR A 387 2.28 9.72 30.88
C THR A 387 2.31 8.79 29.66
N LEU A 388 3.49 8.51 29.08
CA LEU A 388 3.60 7.63 27.90
C LEU A 388 3.42 6.13 28.23
N LEU A 389 3.66 5.73 29.49
CA LEU A 389 3.48 4.35 29.94
C LEU A 389 2.00 3.97 30.17
N HIS A 390 1.13 4.92 30.47
CA HIS A 390 -0.28 4.67 30.82
C HIS A 390 -1.23 4.49 29.63
N PHE A 391 -0.80 4.77 28.40
CA PHE A 391 -1.62 4.55 27.21
C PHE A 391 -1.85 3.05 26.90
N ASN A 392 -1.01 2.16 27.44
CA ASN A 392 -1.06 0.73 27.17
C ASN A 392 -2.07 -0.09 28.01
N GLN A 393 -2.82 0.54 28.93
CA GLN A 393 -3.73 -0.22 29.83
C GLN A 393 -5.20 0.19 29.75
N CYS A 394 -5.56 1.26 29.05
CA CYS A 394 -6.92 1.81 29.10
C CYS A 394 -7.70 1.59 27.79
N SER A 395 -7.91 0.33 27.39
CA SER A 395 -8.80 -0.02 26.27
C SER A 395 -9.78 -1.17 26.58
N PHE A 396 -9.92 -1.54 27.86
CA PHE A 396 -10.81 -2.62 28.30
C PHE A 396 -11.67 -2.21 29.51
N SER A 397 -12.71 -1.40 29.27
CA SER A 397 -14.06 -1.60 29.85
C SER A 397 -14.91 -0.34 29.75
N ARG A 398 -16.08 -0.47 29.12
CA ARG A 398 -17.41 -0.23 29.72
C ARG A 398 -18.50 -0.19 28.63
N ASN A 399 -19.36 -1.21 28.67
CA ASN A 399 -20.76 -1.16 28.18
C ASN A 399 -21.57 -0.23 29.15
N SER A 400 -22.79 0.27 28.90
CA SER A 400 -23.94 -0.25 28.14
C SER A 400 -25.09 0.80 28.03
N LEU A 401 -26.04 0.54 27.09
CA LEU A 401 -27.46 1.00 26.98
C LEU A 401 -27.74 2.40 26.39
N CYS A 402 -28.72 2.64 25.49
CA CYS A 402 -30.07 2.07 25.34
C CYS A 402 -30.54 1.85 23.87
N LEU A 403 -31.42 0.87 23.67
CA LEU A 403 -32.20 0.54 22.45
C LEU A 403 -33.43 1.47 22.33
N ASN A 404 -33.88 1.90 21.13
CA ASN A 404 -34.95 1.21 20.39
C ASN A 404 -35.24 1.83 19.00
N ASN A 405 -34.21 2.12 18.19
CA ASN A 405 -34.38 2.32 16.72
C ASN A 405 -33.26 1.63 15.91
N LEU A 406 -32.55 0.70 16.54
CA LEU A 406 -31.28 0.11 16.08
C LEU A 406 -31.46 -1.23 15.35
N PHE A 407 -32.69 -1.74 15.23
CA PHE A 407 -32.90 -3.14 14.87
C PHE A 407 -32.68 -3.45 13.38
N ILE A 408 -32.86 -2.47 12.49
CA ILE A 408 -32.74 -2.67 11.03
C ILE A 408 -31.28 -2.55 10.55
N MET A 409 -30.45 -1.72 11.20
CA MET A 409 -29.02 -1.62 10.88
C MET A 409 -28.17 -2.69 11.58
N CYS A 410 -28.58 -3.19 12.75
CA CYS A 410 -27.83 -4.25 13.45
C CYS A 410 -28.03 -5.65 12.85
N THR A 411 -29.16 -5.95 12.22
CA THR A 411 -29.42 -7.28 11.63
C THR A 411 -28.58 -7.54 10.38
N VAL A 412 -28.34 -6.52 9.55
CA VAL A 412 -27.39 -6.62 8.41
C VAL A 412 -25.95 -6.82 8.90
N VAL A 413 -25.56 -6.20 10.02
CA VAL A 413 -24.20 -6.32 10.58
C VAL A 413 -23.94 -7.69 11.21
N LEU A 414 -24.95 -8.32 11.84
CA LEU A 414 -24.79 -9.62 12.50
C LEU A 414 -24.83 -10.81 11.53
N GLN A 415 -25.57 -10.74 10.42
CA GLN A 415 -25.57 -11.81 9.41
C GLN A 415 -24.31 -11.81 8.50
N HIS A 416 -23.61 -10.68 8.35
CA HIS A 416 -22.42 -10.62 7.49
C HIS A 416 -21.10 -10.99 8.20
N GLN A 417 -21.03 -10.99 9.53
CA GLN A 417 -19.85 -11.48 10.26
C GLN A 417 -19.65 -13.00 10.11
N GLU A 418 -20.72 -13.79 10.01
CA GLU A 418 -20.61 -15.25 9.81
C GLU A 418 -20.25 -15.65 8.38
N LEU A 419 -20.62 -14.84 7.38
CA LEU A 419 -20.28 -15.12 5.97
C LEU A 419 -18.84 -14.71 5.62
N PHE A 420 -18.33 -13.63 6.19
CA PHE A 420 -16.95 -13.17 5.89
C PHE A 420 -15.86 -13.97 6.61
N SER A 421 -16.13 -14.52 7.79
CA SER A 421 -15.20 -15.42 8.49
C SER A 421 -14.93 -16.72 7.70
N LYS A 422 -15.90 -17.16 6.89
CA LYS A 422 -15.74 -18.34 6.01
C LYS A 422 -14.96 -18.06 4.72
N TYR A 423 -14.92 -16.82 4.23
CA TYR A 423 -14.24 -16.49 2.97
C TYR A 423 -12.72 -16.26 3.12
N TYR A 424 -12.24 -15.91 4.32
CA TYR A 424 -10.80 -15.66 4.56
C TYR A 424 -10.01 -16.85 5.14
N CYS A 425 -10.64 -18.02 5.31
CA CYS A 425 -9.93 -19.28 5.58
C CYS A 425 -9.60 -20.08 4.31
N TYR A 426 -9.85 -19.53 3.11
CA TYR A 426 -9.60 -20.18 1.82
C TYR A 426 -8.94 -19.23 0.82
N VAL A 427 -7.91 -18.49 1.24
CA VAL A 427 -6.85 -17.88 0.40
C VAL A 427 -5.59 -17.85 1.25
#